data_AF-A0A5E4D344-F1
#
_entry.id   AF-A0A5E4D344-F1
#
_cell.length_a   1.000
_cell.length_b   1.000
_cell.length_c   1.000
_cell.angle_alpha   90.00
_cell.angle_beta   90.00
_cell.angle_gamma   90.00
#
_symmetry.space_group_name_H-M   'P 1'
#
loop_
_entity.id
_entity.type
_entity.pdbx_description
1 polymer ?
#
loop_
_entity_poly.entity_id
_entity_poly.type
_entity_poly.pdbx_seq_one_letter_code
_entity_poly.pdbx_strand_id
1 'polypeptide(L)'
;MAARDPPPPTSYAPPDVPPGVALFLTIPYAFFLPELAFGCWVWILVAATHVANPLLQGWVMYVSLTSFLITLMFLLSYLFGFYKKFESWRVLDSLYHGTTGILYMSAAVLQAHATIVSESSDLKNYFINTTASFFAFITTLLYILHAFSIYYH
;
A
#
# COMPACT_ATOMS: atom_id res chain seq x y z
N MET A 1 -26.48 -13.52 -44.49
CA MET A 1 -26.11 -13.46 -43.05
C MET A 1 -25.10 -12.35 -42.90
N ALA A 2 -25.49 -11.21 -42.34
CA ALA A 2 -24.57 -10.10 -42.13
C ALA A 2 -23.50 -10.53 -41.10
N ALA A 3 -22.22 -10.36 -41.44
CA ALA A 3 -21.12 -10.56 -40.52
C ALA A 3 -21.30 -9.60 -39.33
N ARG A 4 -21.07 -10.08 -38.11
CA ARG A 4 -21.05 -9.23 -36.92
C ARG A 4 -19.89 -8.25 -37.08
N ASP A 5 -20.18 -6.96 -37.03
CA ASP A 5 -19.15 -5.93 -37.01
C ASP A 5 -18.19 -6.16 -35.82
N PRO A 6 -16.89 -5.94 -36.00
CA PRO A 6 -15.95 -5.99 -34.89
C PRO A 6 -16.31 -4.93 -33.84
N PRO A 7 -16.17 -5.24 -32.54
CA PRO A 7 -16.49 -4.30 -31.48
C PRO A 7 -15.63 -3.03 -31.62
N PRO A 8 -16.16 -1.87 -31.20
CA PRO A 8 -15.43 -0.60 -31.30
C PRO A 8 -14.09 -0.68 -30.56
N PRO A 9 -13.03 -0.01 -31.07
CA PRO A 9 -11.66 -0.07 -30.53
C PRO A 9 -11.52 0.53 -29.12
N THR A 10 -12.62 1.00 -28.52
CA THR A 10 -12.70 1.48 -27.14
C THR A 10 -13.31 0.46 -26.18
N SER A 11 -13.69 -0.74 -26.64
CA SER A 11 -14.09 -1.83 -25.75
C SER A 11 -12.86 -2.49 -25.13
N TYR A 12 -12.23 -1.77 -24.20
CA TYR A 12 -11.44 -2.41 -23.16
C TYR A 12 -12.43 -3.13 -22.24
N ALA A 13 -12.96 -4.28 -22.66
CA ALA A 13 -13.52 -5.22 -21.70
C ALA A 13 -12.39 -5.50 -20.70
N PRO A 14 -12.51 -5.08 -19.42
CA PRO A 14 -11.43 -5.29 -18.47
C PRO A 14 -11.14 -6.79 -18.38
N PRO A 15 -9.89 -7.20 -18.14
CA PRO A 15 -9.66 -8.54 -17.62
C PRO A 15 -10.52 -8.69 -16.36
N ASP A 16 -11.40 -9.70 -16.33
CA ASP A 16 -12.22 -9.96 -15.15
C ASP A 16 -11.30 -10.18 -13.94
N VAL A 17 -11.44 -9.33 -12.92
CA VAL A 17 -10.68 -9.48 -11.67
C VAL A 17 -10.86 -10.91 -11.15
N PRO A 18 -9.77 -11.64 -10.89
CA PRO A 18 -9.87 -13.06 -10.55
C PRO A 18 -10.64 -13.25 -9.25
N PRO A 19 -11.63 -14.16 -9.21
CA PRO A 19 -12.42 -14.39 -8.02
C PRO A 19 -11.63 -15.19 -6.97
N GLY A 20 -11.91 -14.93 -5.70
CA GLY A 20 -11.43 -15.76 -4.57
C GLY A 20 -9.91 -15.76 -4.43
N VAL A 21 -9.32 -16.94 -4.26
CA VAL A 21 -7.88 -17.10 -3.97
C VAL A 21 -7.00 -16.63 -5.12
N ALA A 22 -7.49 -16.68 -6.36
CA ALA A 22 -6.75 -16.22 -7.53
C ALA A 22 -6.47 -14.70 -7.49
N LEU A 23 -7.27 -13.92 -6.74
CA LEU A 23 -7.00 -12.52 -6.46
C LEU A 23 -5.59 -12.34 -5.86
N PHE A 24 -5.25 -13.14 -4.85
CA PHE A 24 -3.97 -13.04 -4.14
C PHE A 24 -2.76 -13.53 -4.97
N LEU A 25 -3.00 -14.15 -6.12
CA LEU A 25 -1.95 -14.64 -7.02
C LEU A 25 -1.81 -13.77 -8.28
N THR A 26 -2.66 -12.76 -8.45
CA THR A 26 -2.71 -11.95 -9.66
C THR A 26 -2.19 -10.55 -9.37
N ILE A 27 -1.19 -10.11 -10.12
CA ILE A 27 -0.70 -8.73 -10.07
C ILE A 27 -1.77 -7.83 -10.70
N PRO A 28 -2.15 -6.70 -10.06
CA PRO A 28 -1.53 -6.07 -8.88
C PRO A 28 -2.03 -6.55 -7.53
N TYR A 29 -3.17 -7.25 -7.47
CA TYR A 29 -3.89 -7.59 -6.24
C TYR A 29 -3.09 -8.46 -5.25
N ALA A 30 -2.11 -9.21 -5.75
CA ALA A 30 -1.16 -9.95 -4.91
C ALA A 30 -0.40 -9.04 -3.91
N PHE A 31 -0.24 -7.75 -4.22
CA PHE A 31 0.46 -6.79 -3.35
C PHE A 31 -0.32 -6.42 -2.09
N PHE A 32 -1.65 -6.57 -2.05
CA PHE A 32 -2.45 -6.25 -0.86
C PHE A 32 -1.99 -6.97 0.40
N LEU A 33 -1.62 -8.25 0.30
CA LEU A 33 -1.18 -9.03 1.46
C LEU A 33 0.14 -8.53 2.05
N PRO A 34 1.24 -8.42 1.29
CA PRO A 34 2.49 -7.87 1.82
C PRO A 34 2.36 -6.40 2.21
N GLU A 35 1.57 -5.58 1.52
CA GLU A 35 1.30 -4.19 1.92
C GLU A 35 0.66 -4.10 3.31
N LEU A 36 -0.38 -4.91 3.56
CA LEU A 36 -1.04 -4.97 4.86
C LEU A 36 -0.12 -5.55 5.93
N ALA A 37 0.63 -6.62 5.62
CA ALA A 37 1.53 -7.23 6.58
C ALA A 37 2.63 -6.25 7.00
N PHE A 38 3.39 -5.71 6.05
CA PHE A 38 4.50 -4.81 6.34
C PHE A 38 4.03 -3.45 6.86
N GLY A 39 2.92 -2.92 6.33
CA GLY A 39 2.28 -1.73 6.86
C GLY A 39 1.83 -1.90 8.31
N CYS A 40 1.34 -3.09 8.68
CA CYS A 40 1.01 -3.43 10.07
C CYS A 40 2.24 -3.40 10.98
N TRP A 41 3.34 -4.02 10.53
CA TRP A 41 4.60 -4.01 11.26
C TRP A 41 5.13 -2.59 11.52
N VAL A 42 5.06 -1.68 10.55
CA VAL A 42 5.59 -0.32 10.70
C VAL A 42 4.94 0.41 11.88
N TRP A 43 3.61 0.51 11.94
CA TRP A 43 2.97 1.24 13.05
C TRP A 43 3.07 0.51 14.38
N ILE A 44 3.11 -0.83 14.41
CA ILE A 44 3.34 -1.61 15.65
C ILE A 44 4.75 -1.34 16.20
N LEU A 45 5.77 -1.37 15.35
CA LEU A 45 7.16 -1.15 15.76
C LEU A 45 7.37 0.30 16.21
N VAL A 46 6.78 1.27 15.51
CA VAL A 46 6.82 2.68 15.93
C VAL A 46 6.08 2.89 17.26
N ALA A 47 4.96 2.21 17.50
CA ALA A 47 4.29 2.24 18.79
C ALA A 47 5.13 1.57 19.89
N ALA A 48 5.89 0.52 19.57
CA ALA A 48 6.75 -0.19 20.52
C ALA A 48 7.93 0.65 21.05
N THR A 49 8.33 1.71 20.33
CA THR A 49 9.29 2.70 20.85
C THR A 49 8.63 3.75 21.74
N HIS A 50 7.34 3.58 22.09
CA HIS A 50 6.53 4.56 22.80
C HIS A 50 6.55 5.96 22.14
N VAL A 51 6.75 5.99 20.82
CA VAL A 51 6.84 7.24 20.06
C VAL A 51 7.90 8.20 20.63
N ALA A 52 9.09 7.67 20.97
CA ALA A 52 10.22 8.41 21.55
C ALA A 52 10.58 9.72 20.81
N ASN A 53 10.32 9.82 19.51
CA ASN A 53 10.44 11.06 18.74
C ASN A 53 9.05 11.49 18.19
N PRO A 54 8.19 12.15 18.99
CA PRO A 54 6.79 12.40 18.64
C PRO A 54 6.57 13.11 17.30
N LEU A 55 7.41 14.09 16.97
CA LEU A 55 7.27 14.85 15.73
C LEU A 55 7.56 13.99 14.49
N LEU A 56 8.60 13.14 14.55
CA LEU A 56 8.99 12.28 13.44
C LEU A 56 8.05 11.07 13.35
N GLN A 57 7.92 10.34 14.46
CA GLN A 57 7.20 9.08 14.53
C GLN A 57 5.68 9.24 14.52
N GLY A 58 5.15 10.41 14.94
CA GLY A 58 3.74 10.73 14.82
C GLY A 58 3.28 10.75 13.35
N TRP A 59 4.10 11.33 12.46
CA TRP A 59 3.82 11.31 11.02
C TRP A 59 3.87 9.88 10.46
N VAL A 60 4.89 9.10 10.84
CA VAL A 60 5.02 7.70 10.42
C VAL A 60 3.81 6.86 10.85
N MET A 61 3.37 7.03 12.10
CA MET A 61 2.21 6.35 12.64
C MET A 61 0.93 6.74 11.89
N TYR A 62 0.72 8.04 11.65
CA TYR A 62 -0.44 8.54 10.91
C TYR A 62 -0.52 7.92 9.51
N VAL A 63 0.55 8.05 8.72
CA VAL A 63 0.59 7.53 7.34
C VAL A 63 0.42 6.01 7.33
N SER A 64 1.12 5.29 8.21
CA SER A 64 1.09 3.83 8.21
C SER A 64 -0.26 3.27 8.69
N LEU A 65 -0.90 3.87 9.69
CA LEU A 65 -2.17 3.37 10.21
C LEU A 65 -3.32 3.70 9.24
N THR A 66 -3.35 4.92 8.70
CA THR A 66 -4.40 5.33 7.76
C THR A 66 -4.33 4.54 6.46
N SER A 67 -3.14 4.36 5.90
CA SER A 67 -2.95 3.51 4.71
C SER A 67 -3.30 2.05 4.98
N PHE A 68 -2.91 1.48 6.12
CA PHE A 68 -3.31 0.12 6.48
C PHE A 68 -4.84 -0.05 6.48
N LEU A 69 -5.57 0.88 7.10
CA LEU A 69 -7.03 0.81 7.15
C LEU A 69 -7.68 0.98 5.78
N ILE A 70 -7.21 1.93 4.97
CA ILE A 70 -7.79 2.17 3.63
C ILE A 70 -7.45 1.00 2.69
N THR A 71 -6.22 0.49 2.72
CA THR A 71 -5.81 -0.71 1.95
C THR A 71 -6.62 -1.94 2.35
N LEU A 72 -6.94 -2.09 3.64
CA LEU A 72 -7.84 -3.14 4.11
C LEU A 72 -9.25 -2.96 3.52
N MET A 73 -9.76 -1.74 3.46
CA MET A 73 -11.05 -1.45 2.82
C MET A 73 -11.04 -1.75 1.31
N PHE A 74 -9.95 -1.45 0.61
CA PHE A 74 -9.79 -1.83 -0.80
C PHE A 74 -9.80 -3.35 -0.98
N LEU A 75 -9.03 -4.08 -0.17
CA LEU A 75 -9.01 -5.55 -0.20
C LEU A 75 -10.42 -6.12 0.03
N LEU A 76 -11.12 -5.67 1.06
CA LEU A 76 -12.50 -6.11 1.32
C LEU A 76 -13.44 -5.74 0.16
N SER A 77 -13.24 -4.60 -0.48
CA SER A 77 -14.03 -4.18 -1.63
C SER A 77 -13.83 -5.08 -2.85
N TYR A 78 -12.61 -5.59 -3.06
CA TYR A 78 -12.36 -6.61 -4.08
C TYR A 78 -12.97 -7.96 -3.73
N LEU A 79 -12.88 -8.40 -2.47
CA LEU A 79 -13.46 -9.66 -2.01
C LEU A 79 -14.99 -9.69 -2.08
N PHE A 80 -15.65 -8.58 -1.72
CA PHE A 80 -17.12 -8.46 -1.75
C PHE A 80 -17.66 -7.98 -3.11
N GLY A 81 -16.80 -7.66 -4.08
CA GLY A 81 -17.22 -7.24 -5.41
C GLY A 81 -17.77 -5.80 -5.49
N PHE A 82 -17.52 -4.94 -4.50
CA PHE A 82 -17.95 -3.54 -4.52
C PHE A 82 -17.30 -2.75 -5.67
N TYR A 83 -16.12 -3.16 -6.11
CA TYR A 83 -15.42 -2.56 -7.25
C TYR A 83 -16.24 -2.57 -8.54
N LYS A 84 -17.15 -3.54 -8.72
CA LYS A 84 -17.99 -3.67 -9.92
C LYS A 84 -19.04 -2.56 -10.04
N LYS A 85 -19.33 -1.84 -8.96
CA LYS A 85 -20.36 -0.78 -8.93
C LYS A 85 -19.87 0.55 -9.50
N PHE A 86 -18.56 0.73 -9.64
CA PHE A 86 -17.95 2.00 -10.05
C PHE A 86 -17.01 1.80 -11.22
N GLU A 87 -17.34 2.39 -12.37
CA GLU A 87 -16.54 2.29 -13.59
C GLU A 87 -15.10 2.83 -13.39
N SER A 88 -14.97 3.91 -12.63
CA SER A 88 -13.67 4.54 -12.33
C SER A 88 -12.88 3.89 -11.18
N TRP A 89 -13.26 2.69 -10.71
CA TRP A 89 -12.63 2.05 -9.54
C TRP A 89 -11.12 1.88 -9.71
N ARG A 90 -10.66 1.44 -10.89
CA ARG A 90 -9.22 1.28 -11.18
C ARG A 90 -8.43 2.58 -11.09
N VAL A 91 -9.03 3.70 -11.52
CA VAL A 91 -8.40 5.03 -11.42
C VAL A 91 -8.29 5.46 -9.96
N LEU A 92 -9.35 5.26 -9.19
CA LEU A 92 -9.35 5.55 -7.75
C LEU A 92 -8.28 4.71 -7.02
N ASP A 93 -8.20 3.43 -7.35
CA ASP A 93 -7.25 2.48 -6.80
C ASP A 93 -5.79 2.89 -7.10
N SER A 94 -5.49 3.17 -8.38
CA SER A 94 -4.17 3.65 -8.81
C SER A 94 -3.78 4.96 -8.12
N LEU A 95 -4.71 5.92 -8.05
CA LEU A 95 -4.48 7.23 -7.42
C LEU A 95 -4.21 7.09 -5.93
N TYR A 96 -4.96 6.22 -5.25
CA TYR A 96 -4.75 5.91 -3.83
C TYR A 96 -3.37 5.29 -3.60
N HIS A 97 -3.01 4.23 -4.32
CA HIS A 97 -1.71 3.56 -4.14
C HIS A 97 -0.54 4.49 -4.50
N GLY A 98 -0.67 5.31 -5.54
CA GLY A 98 0.35 6.28 -5.92
C GLY A 98 0.55 7.37 -4.87
N THR A 99 -0.55 7.97 -4.40
CA THR A 99 -0.51 9.00 -3.34
C THR A 99 0.03 8.43 -2.04
N THR A 100 -0.44 7.23 -1.68
CA THR A 100 0.02 6.52 -0.49
C THR A 100 1.50 6.20 -0.59
N GLY A 101 2.01 5.77 -1.75
CA GLY A 101 3.44 5.55 -1.97
C GLY A 101 4.27 6.81 -1.71
N ILE A 102 3.83 7.99 -2.16
CA ILE A 102 4.52 9.26 -1.88
C ILE A 102 4.52 9.58 -0.38
N LEU A 103 3.36 9.45 0.27
CA LEU A 103 3.25 9.68 1.72
C LEU A 103 4.10 8.68 2.51
N TYR A 104 4.10 7.41 2.11
CA TYR A 104 4.89 6.36 2.77
C TYR A 104 6.39 6.57 2.58
N MET A 105 6.81 7.08 1.42
CA MET A 105 8.21 7.48 1.20
C MET A 105 8.61 8.60 2.17
N SER A 106 7.75 9.60 2.37
CA SER A 106 8.02 10.66 3.35
C SER A 106 8.15 10.08 4.77
N ALA A 107 7.24 9.17 5.16
CA ALA A 107 7.30 8.48 6.45
C ALA A 107 8.57 7.63 6.59
N ALA A 108 8.98 6.90 5.56
CA ALA A 108 10.19 6.09 5.56
C ALA A 108 11.45 6.93 5.80
N VAL A 109 11.54 8.12 5.18
CA VAL A 109 12.65 9.06 5.40
C VAL A 109 12.65 9.59 6.84
N LEU A 110 11.49 9.98 7.37
CA LEU A 110 11.36 10.42 8.77
C LEU A 110 11.72 9.29 9.76
N GLN A 111 11.34 8.06 9.46
CA GLN A 111 11.65 6.88 10.28
C GLN A 111 13.15 6.52 10.23
N ALA A 112 13.78 6.67 9.06
CA ALA A 112 15.23 6.52 8.93
C ALA A 112 15.97 7.58 9.76
N HIS A 113 15.51 8.84 9.73
CA HIS A 113 16.06 9.88 10.58
C HIS A 113 15.89 9.57 12.09
N ALA A 114 14.71 9.11 12.50
CA ALA A 114 14.46 8.68 13.89
C ALA A 114 15.38 7.52 14.31
N THR A 115 15.74 6.64 13.37
CA THR A 115 16.70 5.55 13.59
C THR A 115 18.09 6.10 13.89
N ILE A 116 18.59 7.05 13.09
CA ILE A 116 19.90 7.69 13.29
C ILE A 116 19.96 8.40 14.65
N VAL A 117 18.92 9.14 15.01
CA VAL A 117 18.83 9.82 16.33
C VAL A 117 18.88 8.81 17.49
N SER A 118 18.33 7.62 17.29
CA SER A 118 18.29 6.58 18.33
C SER A 118 19.64 5.89 18.54
N GLU A 119 20.55 5.92 17.57
CA GLU A 119 21.85 5.21 17.62
C GLU A 119 22.68 5.59 18.86
N SER A 120 22.75 6.88 19.16
CA SER A 120 23.49 7.41 20.32
C SER A 120 22.64 7.56 21.58
N SER A 121 21.31 7.48 21.46
CA SER A 121 20.38 7.79 22.54
C SER A 121 19.87 6.54 23.26
N ASP A 122 19.40 5.55 22.51
CA ASP A 122 18.82 4.31 23.04
C ASP A 122 18.95 3.18 22.02
N LEU A 123 19.87 2.25 22.29
CA LEU A 123 20.18 1.13 21.41
C LEU A 123 18.98 0.19 21.19
N LYS A 124 18.06 0.06 22.17
CA LYS A 124 16.84 -0.72 22.00
C LYS A 124 15.94 -0.07 20.96
N ASN A 125 15.72 1.24 21.08
CA ASN A 125 14.93 1.98 20.09
C ASN A 125 15.63 2.03 18.73
N TYR A 126 16.96 2.07 18.67
CA TYR A 126 17.71 1.97 17.43
C TYR A 126 17.38 0.68 16.65
N PHE A 127 17.41 -0.49 17.31
CA PHE A 127 17.08 -1.75 16.63
C PHE A 127 15.62 -1.79 16.17
N ILE A 128 14.68 -1.36 17.01
CA ILE A 128 13.25 -1.31 16.65
C ILE A 128 13.03 -0.35 15.47
N ASN A 129 13.62 0.84 15.51
CA ASN A 129 13.51 1.85 14.47
C ASN A 129 14.17 1.41 13.16
N THR A 130 15.25 0.63 13.23
CA THR A 130 15.90 0.03 12.05
C THR A 130 14.96 -0.94 11.35
N THR A 131 14.30 -1.84 12.10
CA THR A 131 13.31 -2.76 11.54
C THR A 131 12.09 -2.01 10.99
N ALA A 132 11.61 -0.98 11.68
CA ALA A 132 10.52 -0.15 11.20
C ALA A 132 10.88 0.58 9.89
N SER A 133 12.10 1.11 9.78
CA SER A 133 12.59 1.76 8.56
C SER A 133 12.64 0.79 7.39
N PHE A 134 13.16 -0.43 7.61
CA PHE A 134 13.23 -1.46 6.59
C PHE A 134 11.84 -1.80 6.02
N PHE A 135 10.87 -2.08 6.90
CA PHE A 135 9.51 -2.33 6.46
C PHE A 135 8.88 -1.11 5.80
N ALA A 136 9.17 0.11 6.27
CA ALA A 136 8.60 1.31 5.67
C ALA A 136 9.06 1.52 4.21
N PHE A 137 10.33 1.26 3.90
CA PHE A 137 10.82 1.30 2.52
C PHE A 137 10.22 0.19 1.64
N ILE A 138 10.07 -1.02 2.17
CA ILE A 138 9.41 -2.12 1.43
C ILE A 138 7.94 -1.78 1.15
N THR A 139 7.20 -1.32 2.15
CA THR A 139 5.80 -0.92 1.99
C THR A 139 5.66 0.21 0.97
N THR A 140 6.57 1.18 0.99
CA THR A 140 6.63 2.25 -0.03
C THR A 140 6.79 1.67 -1.43
N LEU A 141 7.74 0.75 -1.63
CA LEU A 141 7.96 0.10 -2.91
C LEU A 141 6.72 -0.66 -3.39
N LEU A 142 6.06 -1.39 -2.50
CA LEU A 142 4.84 -2.14 -2.82
C LEU A 142 3.71 -1.22 -3.29
N TYR A 143 3.43 -0.14 -2.56
CA TYR A 143 2.41 0.84 -2.98
C TYR A 143 2.71 1.44 -4.37
N ILE A 144 3.98 1.73 -4.66
CA ILE A 144 4.40 2.24 -5.98
C ILE A 144 4.21 1.18 -7.06
N LEU A 145 4.63 -0.06 -6.81
CA LEU A 145 4.48 -1.18 -7.75
C LEU A 145 3.01 -1.47 -8.03
N HIS A 146 2.16 -1.42 -7.01
CA HIS A 146 0.71 -1.59 -7.14
C HIS A 146 0.10 -0.51 -8.03
N ALA A 147 0.41 0.76 -7.76
CA ALA A 147 -0.11 1.90 -8.52
C ALA A 147 0.24 1.81 -10.02
N PHE A 148 1.47 1.43 -10.36
CA PHE A 148 1.88 1.25 -11.75
C PHE A 148 1.27 -0.01 -12.37
N SER A 149 1.26 -1.12 -11.64
CA SER A 149 0.76 -2.39 -12.15
C SER A 149 -0.72 -2.32 -12.49
N ILE A 150 -1.54 -1.62 -11.69
CA ILE A 150 -2.98 -1.47 -11.97
C ILE A 150 -3.30 -0.49 -13.11
N TYR A 151 -2.39 0.45 -13.38
CA TYR A 151 -2.55 1.45 -14.43
C TYR A 151 -2.15 0.91 -15.81
N TYR A 152 -1.07 0.12 -15.85
CA TYR A 152 -0.52 -0.42 -17.10
C TYR A 152 -1.05 -1.81 -17.49
N HIS A 153 -1.62 -2.56 -16.54
CA HIS A 153 -2.32 -3.83 -16.78
C HIS A 153 -3.76 -3.70 -16.32
#